data_AF-A0A3D0YVX2-F1
#
_entry.id   AF-A0A3D0YVX2-F1
#
_cell.length_a   1.000
_cell.length_b   1.000
_cell.length_c   1.000
_cell.angle_alpha   90.00
_cell.angle_beta   90.00
_cell.angle_gamma   90.00
#
_symmetry.space_group_name_H-M   'P 1'
#
loop_
_entity.id
_entity.type
_entity.pdbx_description
1 polymer ?
#
loop_
_entity_poly.entity_id
_entity_poly.type
_entity_poly.pdbx_seq_one_letter_code
_entity_poly.pdbx_strand_id
1 'polypeptide(L)'
;MDKPKLSSRRKWGIGFMVGPLLALPVILSLYAITTFIFRVVDVSSIVARSVNVIYSLLGILAVMGIIIGVPIGIILIVIDSRQEKK
;
A
#
# COMPACT_ATOMS: atom_id res chain seq x y z
N MET A 1 2.47 -8.73 31.70
CA MET A 1 2.45 -9.49 30.43
C MET A 1 3.27 -8.70 29.43
N ASP A 2 4.59 -8.92 29.41
CA ASP A 2 5.49 -8.22 28.50
C ASP A 2 5.27 -8.71 27.07
N LYS A 3 4.76 -7.82 26.22
CA LYS A 3 4.60 -8.12 24.80
C LYS A 3 6.00 -8.27 24.19
N PRO A 4 6.31 -9.35 23.46
CA PRO A 4 7.61 -9.49 22.81
C PRO A 4 7.82 -8.30 21.87
N LYS A 5 8.87 -7.51 22.11
CA LYS A 5 9.23 -6.37 21.26
C LYS A 5 9.66 -6.92 19.91
N LEU A 6 8.81 -6.76 18.89
CA LEU A 6 9.17 -7.04 17.50
C LEU A 6 10.45 -6.29 17.13
N SER A 7 11.43 -7.00 16.58
CA SER A 7 12.65 -6.39 16.04
C SER A 7 12.29 -5.32 15.00
N SER A 8 13.15 -4.31 14.84
CA SER A 8 12.95 -3.26 13.84
C SER A 8 12.80 -3.86 12.44
N ARG A 9 13.61 -4.87 12.08
CA ARG A 9 13.56 -5.55 10.77
C ARG A 9 12.22 -6.23 10.51
N ARG A 10 11.65 -6.87 11.53
CA ARG A 10 10.34 -7.51 11.43
C ARG A 10 9.20 -6.50 11.29
N LYS A 11 9.28 -5.35 11.98
CA LYS A 11 8.31 -4.25 11.78
C LYS A 11 8.33 -3.69 10.37
N TRP A 12 9.52 -3.45 9.82
CA TRP A 12 9.69 -3.02 8.43
C TRP A 12 9.18 -4.08 7.45
N GLY A 13 9.49 -5.36 7.66
CA GLY A 13 9.01 -6.45 6.81
C GLY A 13 7.48 -6.56 6.77
N ILE A 14 6.83 -6.44 7.94
CA ILE A 14 5.35 -6.38 8.02
C ILE A 14 4.83 -5.14 7.30
N GLY A 15 5.48 -3.99 7.46
CA GLY A 15 5.11 -2.75 6.76
C GLY A 15 5.16 -2.89 5.24
N PHE A 16 6.20 -3.52 4.70
CA PHE A 16 6.34 -3.76 3.26
C PHE A 16 5.34 -4.78 2.70
N MET A 17 4.86 -5.72 3.53
CA MET A 17 3.82 -6.66 3.12
C MET A 17 2.43 -6.03 3.20
N VAL A 18 2.10 -5.42 4.33
CA VAL A 18 0.74 -4.97 4.65
C VAL A 18 0.46 -3.60 4.04
N GLY A 19 1.46 -2.71 3.95
CA GLY A 19 1.30 -1.35 3.44
C GLY A 19 0.69 -1.30 2.03
N PRO A 20 1.29 -1.97 1.03
CA PRO A 20 0.74 -2.01 -0.32
C PRO A 20 -0.64 -2.68 -0.40
N LEU A 21 -0.86 -3.73 0.40
CA LEU A 21 -2.15 -4.44 0.48
C LEU A 21 -3.28 -3.55 1.03
N LEU A 22 -2.99 -2.70 2.02
CA LEU A 22 -3.95 -1.74 2.56
C LEU A 22 -4.10 -0.48 1.70
N ALA A 23 -3.04 -0.09 0.98
CA ALA A 23 -3.09 1.07 0.09
C ALA A 23 -4.08 0.88 -1.07
N LEU A 24 -4.15 -0.33 -1.66
CA LEU A 24 -5.06 -0.63 -2.77
C LEU A 24 -6.54 -0.33 -2.47
N PRO A 25 -7.18 -0.92 -1.44
CA PRO A 25 -8.59 -0.67 -1.15
C PRO A 25 -8.86 0.80 -0.82
N VAL A 26 -7.90 1.50 -0.20
CA VAL A 26 -8.02 2.95 0.06
C VAL A 26 -8.00 3.75 -1.24
N ILE A 27 -7.05 3.48 -2.14
CA ILE A 27 -6.96 4.13 -3.46
C ILE A 27 -8.24 3.88 -4.28
N LEU A 28 -8.73 2.64 -4.30
CA LEU A 28 -9.95 2.27 -5.02
C LEU A 28 -11.19 2.94 -4.41
N SER A 29 -11.29 3.01 -3.09
CA SER A 29 -12.40 3.69 -2.40
C SER A 29 -12.40 5.18 -2.70
N LEU A 30 -11.24 5.84 -2.60
CA LEU A 30 -11.09 7.25 -2.96
C LEU A 30 -11.42 7.48 -4.42
N TYR A 31 -10.92 6.65 -5.33
CA TYR A 31 -11.26 6.73 -6.74
C TYR A 31 -12.77 6.66 -6.99
N ALA A 32 -13.47 5.71 -6.35
CA ALA A 32 -14.91 5.57 -6.47
C ALA A 32 -15.66 6.80 -5.93
N ILE A 33 -15.28 7.31 -4.75
CA ILE A 33 -15.88 8.51 -4.15
C ILE A 33 -15.68 9.71 -5.06
N THR A 34 -14.46 9.93 -5.54
CA THR A 34 -14.15 11.09 -6.39
C THR A 34 -14.89 11.02 -7.72
N THR A 35 -14.99 9.81 -8.30
CA THR A 35 -15.77 9.58 -9.53
C THR A 35 -17.26 9.83 -9.31
N PHE A 36 -17.80 9.43 -8.16
CA PHE A 36 -19.19 9.71 -7.80
C PHE A 36 -19.43 11.21 -7.66
N ILE A 37 -18.55 11.92 -6.96
CA ILE A 37 -18.63 13.39 -6.82
C ILE A 37 -18.57 14.05 -8.20
N PHE A 38 -17.62 13.70 -9.06
CA PHE A 38 -17.50 14.27 -10.41
C PHE A 38 -18.68 13.99 -11.34
N ARG A 39 -19.55 13.02 -11.00
CA ARG A 39 -20.81 12.81 -11.70
C ARG A 39 -21.94 13.68 -11.16
N VAL A 40 -21.86 14.09 -9.89
CA VAL A 40 -22.88 14.91 -9.21
C VAL A 40 -22.61 16.40 -9.40
N VAL A 41 -21.34 16.80 -9.42
CA VAL A 41 -20.91 18.17 -9.74
C VAL A 41 -20.34 18.23 -11.14
N ASP A 42 -20.75 19.22 -11.93
CA ASP A 42 -20.17 19.51 -13.25
C ASP A 42 -18.73 19.99 -13.08
N VAL A 43 -17.80 19.04 -13.04
CA VAL A 43 -16.37 19.30 -12.92
C VAL A 43 -15.76 19.36 -14.31
N SER A 44 -14.87 20.34 -14.52
CA SER A 44 -14.10 20.47 -15.76
C SER A 44 -13.46 19.14 -16.16
N SER A 45 -13.62 18.77 -17.43
CA SER A 45 -13.10 17.53 -18.00
C SER A 45 -11.59 17.37 -17.83
N ILE A 46 -10.86 18.48 -17.77
CA ILE A 46 -9.40 18.50 -17.53
C ILE A 46 -9.10 18.05 -16.10
N VAL A 47 -9.83 18.56 -15.11
CA VAL A 47 -9.64 18.22 -13.70
C VAL A 47 -9.94 16.74 -13.46
N ALA A 48 -11.06 16.24 -14.01
CA ALA A 48 -11.43 14.84 -13.90
C ALA A 48 -10.36 13.90 -14.50
N ARG A 49 -9.80 14.25 -15.66
CA ARG A 49 -8.72 13.48 -16.29
C ARG A 49 -7.44 13.49 -15.45
N SER A 50 -7.01 14.65 -14.95
CA SER A 50 -5.80 14.75 -14.13
C SER A 50 -5.91 13.90 -12.87
N VAL A 51 -7.06 13.94 -12.19
CA VAL A 51 -7.32 13.13 -11.00
C VAL A 51 -7.32 11.62 -11.33
N ASN A 52 -7.91 11.23 -12.46
CA ASN A 52 -7.89 9.83 -12.90
C ASN A 52 -6.46 9.33 -13.20
N VAL A 53 -5.61 10.17 -13.81
CA VAL A 53 -4.19 9.85 -14.03
C VAL A 53 -3.45 9.68 -12.71
N ILE A 54 -3.68 10.56 -11.72
CA ILE A 54 -3.06 10.45 -10.39
C ILE A 54 -3.47 9.13 -9.72
N TYR A 55 -4.76 8.79 -9.71
CA TYR A 55 -5.22 7.51 -9.13
C TYR A 55 -4.65 6.30 -9.86
N SER A 56 -4.49 6.37 -11.18
CA SER A 56 -3.86 5.31 -11.97
C SER A 56 -2.39 5.12 -11.59
N LEU A 57 -1.63 6.21 -11.44
CA LEU A 57 -0.23 6.16 -10.99
C LEU A 57 -0.12 5.60 -9.57
N LEU A 58 -0.98 6.04 -8.65
CA LEU A 58 -1.02 5.50 -7.29
C LEU A 58 -1.37 4.01 -7.27
N GLY A 59 -2.31 3.58 -8.11
CA GLY A 59 -2.66 2.17 -8.28
C GLY A 59 -1.48 1.33 -8.79
N ILE A 60 -0.77 1.82 -9.81
CA ILE A 60 0.45 1.17 -10.33
C ILE A 60 1.51 1.06 -9.24
N LEU A 61 1.77 2.14 -8.49
CA LEU A 61 2.72 2.13 -7.38
C LEU A 61 2.34 1.13 -6.29
N ALA A 62 1.05 1.02 -5.95
CA ALA A 62 0.58 0.03 -4.99
C ALA A 62 0.78 -1.40 -5.48
N VAL A 63 0.46 -1.69 -6.75
CA VAL A 63 0.70 -3.02 -7.36
C VAL A 63 2.20 -3.35 -7.41
N MET A 64 3.04 -2.40 -7.82
CA MET A 64 4.50 -2.56 -7.80
C MET A 64 5.02 -2.80 -6.37
N GLY A 65 4.45 -2.09 -5.40
CA GLY A 65 4.71 -2.29 -3.98
C GLY A 65 4.35 -3.69 -3.50
N ILE A 66 3.28 -4.30 -4.02
CA ILE A 66 2.95 -5.70 -3.72
C ILE A 66 3.99 -6.63 -4.35
N ILE A 67 4.28 -6.45 -5.65
CA ILE A 67 5.19 -7.32 -6.40
C ILE A 67 6.60 -7.33 -5.78
N ILE A 68 7.11 -6.17 -5.37
CA ILE A 68 8.48 -6.02 -4.85
C ILE A 68 8.51 -6.06 -3.31
N GLY A 69 7.59 -5.37 -2.66
CA GLY A 69 7.55 -5.22 -1.20
C GLY A 69 7.17 -6.50 -0.48
N VAL A 70 6.26 -7.33 -1.02
CA VAL A 70 5.90 -8.60 -0.37
C VAL A 70 7.10 -9.57 -0.32
N PRO A 71 7.83 -9.84 -1.42
CA PRO A 71 9.04 -10.66 -1.36
C PRO A 71 10.10 -10.12 -0.41
N ILE A 72 10.39 -8.81 -0.46
CA ILE A 72 11.37 -8.18 0.44
C ILE A 72 10.93 -8.32 1.91
N GLY A 73 9.64 -8.11 2.20
CA GLY A 73 9.09 -8.26 3.54
C GLY A 73 9.22 -9.69 4.08
N ILE A 74 8.94 -10.70 3.24
CA ILE A 74 9.13 -12.11 3.59
C ILE A 74 10.62 -12.39 3.90
N ILE A 75 11.54 -11.92 3.05
CA ILE A 75 12.99 -12.12 3.25
C ILE A 75 13.45 -11.52 4.57
N LEU A 76 13.03 -10.29 4.87
CA LEU A 76 13.38 -9.60 6.12
C LEU A 76 12.89 -10.36 7.36
N ILE A 77 11.66 -10.88 7.31
CA ILE A 77 11.08 -11.66 8.42
C ILE A 77 11.80 -13.01 8.58
N VAL A 78 12.12 -13.69 7.48
CA VAL A 78 12.81 -15.00 7.52
C VAL A 78 14.24 -14.87 8.03
N ILE A 79 14.99 -13.85 7.61
CA ILE A 79 16.37 -13.61 8.09
C ILE A 79 16.35 -13.33 9.60
N ASP A 80 15.43 -12.49 10.05
CA ASP A 80 15.31 -12.15 11.47
C ASP A 80 14.96 -13.37 12.32
N SER A 81 14.02 -14.21 11.87
CA SER A 81 13.65 -15.45 12.55
C SER A 81 14.78 -16.48 12.63
N ARG A 82 15.71 -16.48 11.67
CA ARG A 82 16.91 -17.33 11.73
C ARG A 82 17.96 -16.80 12.71
N GLN A 83 18.01 -15.49 12.95
CA GLN A 83 18.94 -14.90 13.92
C GLN A 83 18.47 -15.10 15.37
N GLU A 84 17.16 -15.09 15.65
CA GLU A 84 16.64 -15.40 17.00
C GLU A 84 16.86 -16.86 17.45
N LYS A 85 17.09 -17.80 16.50
CA LYS A 85 17.29 -19.23 16.79
C LYS A 85 18.75 -19.65 16.97
N LYS A 86 19.71 -18.75 16.75
CA LYS A 86 21.15 -19.00 16.96
C LYS A 86 21.60 -18.37 18.27
#